data_AF-Q8PBI9-F1
#
_entry.id   AF-Q8PBI9-F1
#
_cell.length_a   1.000
_cell.length_b   1.000
_cell.length_c   1.000
_cell.angle_alpha   90.00
_cell.angle_beta   90.00
_cell.angle_gamma   90.00
#
_symmetry.space_group_name_H-M   'P 1'
#
loop_
_entity.id
_entity.type
_entity.pdbx_description
1 polymer ?
#
loop_
_entity_poly.entity_id
_entity_poly.type
_entity_poly.pdbx_seq_one_letter_code
_entity_poly.pdbx_strand_id
1 'polypeptide(L)'
;MRCGAAFGTATMSLPDRRKKHPSLLAFVGALLAAAAVGLSAYASHGVADALVQSRLQLAALYAFGHGAVLVVLGGAETRALGRIGLYLLLLGTLLFAGSLVGGALLHWPTSLAPIGGVSLMLGWVVLAIGALRR
;
A
#
# COMPACT_ATOMS: atom_id res chain seq x y z
N MET A 1 -0.43 34.02 57.79
CA MET A 1 -0.79 32.75 57.11
C MET A 1 -1.13 33.06 55.66
N ARG A 2 -0.23 32.74 54.73
CA ARG A 2 -0.46 32.79 53.27
C ARG A 2 -0.69 31.34 52.83
N CYS A 3 -1.90 31.02 52.36
CA CYS A 3 -2.17 29.74 51.71
C CYS A 3 -2.33 30.04 50.22
N GLY A 4 -1.28 29.76 49.44
CA GLY A 4 -1.29 29.87 47.98
C GLY A 4 -1.70 28.53 47.39
N ALA A 5 -2.88 28.46 46.80
CA ALA A 5 -3.30 27.33 45.96
C ALA A 5 -2.86 27.61 44.52
N ALA A 6 -1.75 27.02 44.11
CA ALA A 6 -1.34 26.96 42.72
C ALA A 6 -2.24 25.94 41.99
N PHE A 7 -3.28 26.43 41.31
CA PHE A 7 -3.99 25.66 40.30
C PHE A 7 -3.08 25.53 39.08
N GLY A 8 -2.41 24.38 38.95
CA GLY A 8 -1.70 23.99 37.74
C GLY A 8 -2.69 23.79 36.61
N THR A 9 -2.81 24.79 35.72
CA THR A 9 -3.50 24.67 34.44
C THR A 9 -2.75 23.67 33.58
N ALA A 10 -3.23 22.43 33.53
CA ALA A 10 -2.83 21.46 32.53
C ALA A 10 -3.17 22.02 31.14
N THR A 11 -2.15 22.52 30.45
CA THR A 11 -2.21 22.86 29.02
C THR A 11 -2.38 21.55 28.25
N MET A 12 -3.64 21.15 28.05
CA MET A 12 -4.01 20.12 27.09
C MET A 12 -3.67 20.65 25.70
N SER A 13 -2.43 20.41 25.28
CA SER A 13 -1.93 20.65 23.94
C SER A 13 -2.81 19.85 22.98
N LEU A 14 -3.74 20.53 22.32
CA LEU A 14 -4.55 19.93 21.27
C LEU A 14 -3.58 19.43 20.20
N PRO A 15 -3.59 18.14 19.83
CA PRO A 15 -2.71 17.65 18.79
C PRO A 15 -3.02 18.41 17.51
N ASP A 16 -2.02 19.15 17.03
CA ASP A 16 -2.05 19.89 15.79
C ASP A 16 -2.53 18.93 14.69
N ARG A 17 -3.76 19.13 14.18
CA ARG A 17 -4.27 18.36 13.03
C ARG A 17 -3.42 18.76 11.85
N ARG A 18 -2.29 18.10 11.68
CA ARG A 18 -1.43 18.23 10.50
C ARG A 18 -2.33 18.08 9.28
N LYS A 19 -2.56 19.18 8.57
CA LYS A 19 -3.40 19.21 7.36
C LYS A 19 -2.82 18.17 6.41
N LYS A 20 -3.50 17.03 6.25
CA LYS A 20 -3.06 15.98 5.33
C LYS A 20 -3.30 16.52 3.92
N HIS A 21 -2.22 16.78 3.19
CA HIS A 21 -2.32 17.14 1.78
C HIS A 21 -2.93 15.97 1.00
N PRO A 22 -3.76 16.25 -0.02
CA PRO A 22 -4.28 15.19 -0.88
C PRO A 22 -3.11 14.43 -1.51
N SER A 23 -3.08 13.11 -1.33
CA SER A 23 -2.05 12.24 -1.90
C SER A 23 -2.66 11.31 -2.92
N LEU A 24 -2.22 11.44 -4.17
CA LEU A 24 -2.59 10.52 -5.25
C LEU A 24 -2.18 9.08 -4.94
N LEU A 25 -1.01 8.88 -4.31
CA LEU A 25 -0.54 7.54 -3.94
C LEU A 25 -1.47 6.90 -2.91
N ALA A 26 -1.92 7.66 -1.92
CA ALA A 26 -2.86 7.14 -0.93
C ALA A 26 -4.23 6.82 -1.56
N PHE A 27 -4.70 7.67 -2.48
CA PHE A 27 -5.92 7.42 -3.24
C PHE A 27 -5.83 6.14 -4.08
N VAL A 28 -4.78 5.99 -4.89
CA VAL A 28 -4.57 4.80 -5.72
C VAL A 28 -4.38 3.56 -4.85
N GLY A 29 -3.67 3.67 -3.72
CA GLY A 29 -3.53 2.59 -2.75
C GLY A 29 -4.87 2.11 -2.17
N ALA A 30 -5.77 3.03 -1.86
CA ALA A 30 -7.11 2.70 -1.36
C ALA A 30 -7.94 1.99 -2.43
N LEU A 31 -7.86 2.43 -3.69
CA LEU A 31 -8.50 1.75 -4.80
C LEU A 31 -7.94 0.34 -5.02
N LEU A 32 -6.61 0.16 -4.93
CA LEU A 32 -5.98 -1.16 -5.00
C LEU A 32 -6.46 -2.08 -3.89
N ALA A 33 -6.54 -1.57 -2.66
CA ALA A 33 -7.04 -2.36 -1.53
C ALA A 33 -8.51 -2.75 -1.70
N ALA A 34 -9.37 -1.83 -2.15
CA ALA A 34 -10.77 -2.13 -2.44
C ALA A 34 -10.93 -3.16 -3.58
N ALA A 35 -10.17 -2.98 -4.67
CA ALA A 35 -10.17 -3.91 -5.78
C ALA A 35 -9.67 -5.30 -5.35
N ALA A 36 -8.65 -5.37 -4.50
CA ALA A 36 -8.14 -6.63 -3.96
C ALA A 36 -9.18 -7.38 -3.12
N VAL A 37 -9.97 -6.68 -2.30
CA VAL A 37 -11.07 -7.29 -1.55
C VAL A 37 -12.11 -7.87 -2.50
N GLY A 38 -12.53 -7.10 -3.52
CA GLY A 38 -13.47 -7.59 -4.55
C GLY A 38 -12.92 -8.80 -5.32
N LEU A 39 -11.63 -8.76 -5.69
CA LEU A 39 -10.96 -9.84 -6.40
C LEU A 39 -10.85 -11.11 -5.55
N SER A 40 -10.55 -10.99 -4.25
CA SER A 40 -10.49 -12.12 -3.32
C SER A 40 -11.87 -12.75 -3.15
N ALA A 41 -12.94 -11.95 -3.03
CA ALA A 41 -14.31 -12.46 -2.96
C ALA A 41 -14.70 -13.21 -4.26
N TYR A 42 -14.38 -12.63 -5.41
CA TYR A 42 -14.60 -13.28 -6.70
C TYR A 42 -13.82 -14.60 -6.82
N ALA A 43 -12.55 -14.63 -6.42
CA ALA A 43 -11.74 -15.85 -6.45
C ALA A 43 -12.29 -16.94 -5.51
N SER A 44 -12.81 -16.56 -4.34
CA SER A 44 -13.38 -17.52 -3.37
C SER A 44 -14.71 -18.14 -3.81
N HIS A 45 -15.55 -17.37 -4.50
CA HIS A 45 -16.94 -17.79 -4.78
C HIS A 45 -17.26 -17.99 -6.27
N GLY A 46 -16.56 -17.28 -7.15
CA GLY A 46 -16.83 -17.24 -8.60
C GLY A 46 -15.87 -18.08 -9.45
N VAL A 47 -14.86 -18.72 -8.85
CA VAL A 47 -13.85 -19.50 -9.57
C VAL A 47 -13.79 -20.92 -9.02
N ALA A 48 -14.08 -21.90 -9.87
CA ALA A 48 -14.05 -23.33 -9.52
C ALA A 48 -12.67 -23.97 -9.74
N ASP A 49 -11.88 -23.48 -10.70
CA ASP A 49 -10.54 -23.98 -10.96
C ASP A 49 -9.58 -23.53 -9.86
N ALA A 50 -8.98 -24.49 -9.16
CA ALA A 50 -8.10 -24.23 -8.02
C ALA A 50 -6.82 -23.46 -8.39
N LEU A 51 -6.27 -23.67 -9.59
CA LEU A 51 -5.08 -22.96 -10.05
C LEU A 51 -5.39 -21.50 -10.36
N VAL A 52 -6.52 -21.25 -11.05
CA VAL A 52 -7.00 -19.90 -11.33
C VAL A 52 -7.33 -19.18 -10.02
N GLN A 53 -8.05 -19.83 -9.12
CA GLN A 53 -8.37 -19.30 -7.79
C GLN A 53 -7.11 -18.90 -7.02
N SER A 54 -6.10 -19.78 -6.96
CA SER A 54 -4.83 -19.52 -6.27
C SER A 54 -4.11 -18.29 -6.85
N ARG A 55 -4.04 -18.17 -8.19
CA ARG A 55 -3.43 -16.99 -8.86
C ARG A 55 -4.15 -15.70 -8.52
N LEU A 56 -5.48 -15.70 -8.52
CA LEU A 56 -6.27 -14.51 -8.20
C LEU A 56 -6.17 -14.12 -6.72
N GLN A 57 -6.16 -15.10 -5.81
CA GLN A 57 -5.92 -14.84 -4.38
C GLN A 57 -4.52 -14.26 -4.13
N LEU A 58 -3.50 -14.76 -4.83
CA LEU A 58 -2.15 -14.21 -4.74
C LEU A 58 -2.10 -12.78 -5.28
N ALA A 59 -2.75 -12.51 -6.41
CA ALA A 59 -2.87 -11.16 -6.96
C ALA A 59 -3.57 -10.21 -5.97
N ALA A 60 -4.67 -10.64 -5.36
CA ALA A 60 -5.40 -9.89 -4.35
C ALA A 60 -4.53 -9.60 -3.12
N LEU A 61 -3.81 -10.60 -2.60
CA LEU A 61 -2.92 -10.43 -1.43
C LEU A 61 -1.85 -9.35 -1.69
N TYR A 62 -1.17 -9.42 -2.83
CA TYR A 62 -0.13 -8.45 -3.19
C TYR A 62 -0.72 -7.06 -3.43
N ALA A 63 -1.86 -6.97 -4.12
CA ALA A 63 -2.55 -5.70 -4.35
C ALA A 63 -3.02 -5.05 -3.05
N PHE A 64 -3.57 -5.84 -2.11
CA PHE A 64 -4.00 -5.35 -0.81
C PHE A 64 -2.82 -4.90 0.05
N GLY A 65 -1.79 -5.75 0.20
CA GLY A 65 -0.64 -5.47 1.05
C GLY A 65 0.09 -4.19 0.64
N HIS A 66 0.39 -4.04 -0.65
CA HIS A 66 1.05 -2.83 -1.14
C HIS A 66 0.10 -1.64 -1.25
N GLY A 67 -1.18 -1.87 -1.55
CA GLY A 67 -2.22 -0.84 -1.50
C GLY A 67 -2.32 -0.20 -0.11
N ALA A 68 -2.34 -1.01 0.94
CA ALA A 68 -2.36 -0.52 2.33
C ALA A 68 -1.11 0.30 2.67
N VAL A 69 0.08 -0.12 2.22
CA VAL A 69 1.33 0.64 2.40
C VAL A 69 1.23 2.00 1.71
N LEU A 70 0.70 2.05 0.48
CA LEU A 70 0.49 3.29 -0.26
C LEU A 70 -0.50 4.22 0.45
N VAL A 71 -1.57 3.69 1.04
CA VAL A 71 -2.52 4.47 1.87
C VAL A 71 -1.83 5.11 3.06
N VAL A 72 -1.03 4.33 3.80
CA VAL A 72 -0.40 4.78 5.05
C VAL A 72 0.72 5.77 4.77
N LEU A 73 1.60 5.47 3.81
CA LEU A 73 2.82 6.24 3.57
C LEU A 73 2.65 7.33 2.49
N GLY A 74 1.68 7.19 1.59
CA GLY A 74 1.55 8.04 0.41
C GLY A 74 1.38 9.54 0.71
N GLY A 75 0.74 9.88 1.82
CA GLY A 75 0.59 11.28 2.27
C GLY A 75 1.60 11.72 3.33
N ALA A 76 2.33 10.78 3.92
CA ALA A 76 3.26 11.04 5.02
C ALA A 76 4.71 11.20 4.54
N GLU A 77 5.08 10.51 3.46
CA GLU A 77 6.45 10.48 2.97
C GLU A 77 6.74 11.65 2.01
N THR A 78 7.51 12.62 2.48
CA THR A 78 7.86 13.83 1.72
C THR A 78 9.21 13.72 1.01
N ARG A 79 10.05 12.76 1.42
CA ARG A 79 11.42 12.62 0.90
C ARG A 79 11.42 11.94 -0.47
N ALA A 80 12.27 12.41 -1.37
CA ALA A 80 12.38 11.88 -2.73
C ALA A 80 12.65 10.37 -2.74
N LEU A 81 13.58 9.88 -1.91
CA LEU A 81 13.93 8.47 -1.84
C LEU A 81 12.75 7.58 -1.41
N GLY A 82 12.00 8.01 -0.39
CA GLY A 82 10.80 7.30 0.06
C GLY A 82 9.71 7.29 -1.01
N ARG A 83 9.50 8.41 -1.72
CA ARG A 83 8.56 8.48 -2.85
C ARG A 83 8.95 7.53 -3.99
N ILE A 84 10.24 7.43 -4.33
CA ILE A 84 10.72 6.45 -5.32
C ILE A 84 10.34 5.02 -4.90
N GLY A 85 10.57 4.68 -3.62
CA GLY A 85 10.15 3.38 -3.08
C GLY A 85 8.66 3.12 -3.23
N LEU A 86 7.81 4.11 -2.93
CA LEU A 86 6.35 3.99 -3.10
C LEU A 86 5.93 3.83 -4.56
N TYR A 87 6.54 4.55 -5.50
CA TYR A 87 6.25 4.37 -6.93
C TYR A 87 6.72 3.01 -7.46
N LEU A 88 7.86 2.50 -6.98
CA LEU A 88 8.31 1.13 -7.28
C LEU A 88 7.32 0.09 -6.76
N LEU A 89 6.80 0.28 -5.55
CA LEU A 89 5.74 -0.59 -5.02
C LEU A 89 4.47 -0.52 -5.86
N LEU A 90 4.03 0.67 -6.25
CA LEU A 90 2.85 0.85 -7.10
C LEU A 90 3.03 0.15 -8.45
N LEU A 91 4.11 0.46 -9.17
CA LEU A 91 4.40 -0.13 -10.48
C LEU A 91 4.55 -1.65 -10.38
N GLY A 92 5.31 -2.12 -9.38
CA GLY A 92 5.52 -3.54 -9.13
C GLY A 92 4.21 -4.28 -8.85
N THR A 93 3.31 -3.66 -8.08
CA THR A 93 1.99 -4.23 -7.78
C THR A 93 1.14 -4.35 -9.04
N LEU A 94 1.06 -3.29 -9.85
CA LEU A 94 0.28 -3.29 -11.09
C LEU A 94 0.78 -4.34 -12.08
N LEU A 95 2.10 -4.43 -12.28
CA LEU A 95 2.70 -5.41 -13.18
C LEU A 95 2.52 -6.85 -12.66
N PHE A 96 2.80 -7.09 -11.38
CA PHE A 96 2.73 -8.43 -10.79
C PHE A 96 1.28 -8.93 -10.67
N ALA A 97 0.44 -8.21 -9.91
CA ALA A 97 -0.94 -8.60 -9.68
C ALA A 97 -1.76 -8.54 -10.97
N GLY A 98 -1.54 -7.51 -11.80
CA GLY A 98 -2.20 -7.39 -13.10
C GLY A 98 -1.87 -8.55 -14.05
N SER A 99 -0.62 -9.01 -14.08
CA SER A 99 -0.24 -10.20 -14.87
C SER A 99 -0.93 -11.46 -14.39
N LEU A 100 -1.04 -11.65 -13.07
CA LEU A 100 -1.72 -12.83 -12.51
C LEU A 100 -3.21 -12.80 -12.84
N VAL A 101 -3.88 -11.65 -12.71
CA VAL A 101 -5.29 -11.48 -13.07
C VAL A 101 -5.50 -11.66 -14.57
N GLY A 102 -4.69 -11.00 -15.40
CA GLY A 102 -4.77 -11.11 -16.85
C GLY A 102 -4.49 -12.53 -17.36
N GLY A 103 -3.51 -13.22 -16.78
CA GLY A 103 -3.21 -14.61 -17.10
C GLY A 103 -4.30 -15.57 -16.65
N ALA A 104 -4.98 -15.27 -15.54
CA ALA A 104 -6.06 -16.10 -15.00
C ALA A 104 -7.40 -15.90 -15.73
N LEU A 105 -7.75 -14.68 -16.13
CA LEU A 105 -9.08 -14.35 -16.68
C LEU A 105 -9.07 -14.12 -18.19
N LEU A 106 -7.98 -13.58 -18.72
CA LEU A 106 -7.87 -13.15 -20.13
C LEU A 106 -6.86 -14.00 -20.92
N HIS A 107 -6.24 -15.00 -20.28
CA HIS A 107 -5.17 -15.84 -20.84
C HIS A 107 -4.00 -15.03 -21.41
N TRP A 108 -3.73 -13.85 -20.81
CA TRP A 108 -2.59 -13.02 -21.18
C TRP A 108 -1.26 -13.62 -20.73
N PRO A 109 -0.15 -13.30 -21.42
CA PRO A 109 1.18 -13.72 -20.98
C PRO A 109 1.52 -13.11 -19.62
N THR A 110 1.98 -13.95 -18.69
CA THR A 110 2.42 -13.54 -17.34
C THR A 110 3.89 -13.07 -17.30
N SER A 111 4.45 -12.71 -18.45
CA SER A 111 5.87 -12.34 -18.60
C SER A 111 6.25 -11.04 -17.90
N LEU A 112 5.28 -10.20 -17.54
CA LEU A 112 5.51 -8.98 -16.76
C LEU A 112 5.58 -9.25 -15.25
N ALA A 113 5.14 -10.42 -14.78
CA ALA A 113 5.15 -10.75 -13.35
C ALA A 113 6.58 -10.72 -12.74
N PRO A 114 7.63 -11.29 -13.37
CA PRO A 114 8.99 -11.18 -12.85
C PRO A 114 9.48 -9.74 -12.70
N ILE A 115 9.21 -8.88 -13.68
CA ILE A 115 9.58 -7.45 -13.64
C ILE A 115 8.82 -6.75 -12.50
N GLY A 116 7.55 -7.08 -12.32
CA GLY A 116 6.75 -6.59 -11.20
C GLY A 116 7.33 -7.01 -9.84
N GLY A 117 7.68 -8.29 -9.69
CA GLY A 117 8.27 -8.84 -8.48
C GLY A 117 9.60 -8.18 -8.11
N VAL A 118 10.52 -8.00 -9.08
CA VAL A 118 11.78 -7.27 -8.85
C VAL A 118 11.52 -5.82 -8.44
N SER A 119 10.56 -5.15 -9.10
CA SER A 119 10.17 -3.78 -8.75
C SER A 119 9.66 -3.68 -7.31
N LEU A 120 8.87 -4.65 -6.85
CA LEU A 120 8.41 -4.73 -5.46
C LEU A 120 9.57 -4.90 -4.49
N MET A 121 10.49 -5.84 -4.77
CA MET A 121 11.69 -6.05 -3.93
C MET A 121 12.51 -4.77 -3.81
N LEU A 122 12.79 -4.10 -4.93
CA LEU A 122 13.53 -2.84 -4.95
C LEU A 122 12.79 -1.73 -4.19
N GLY A 123 11.46 -1.63 -4.34
CA GLY A 123 10.64 -0.65 -3.62
C GLY A 123 10.79 -0.79 -2.10
N TRP A 124 10.72 -2.02 -1.57
CA TRP A 124 10.94 -2.28 -0.15
C TRP A 124 12.36 -2.00 0.31
N VAL A 125 13.37 -2.38 -0.47
CA VAL A 125 14.78 -2.08 -0.16
C VAL A 125 15.00 -0.57 -0.08
N VAL A 126 14.46 0.19 -1.03
CA VAL A 126 14.55 1.66 -1.04
C VAL A 126 13.86 2.27 0.19
N LEU A 127 12.68 1.78 0.57
CA LEU A 127 12.01 2.23 1.80
C LEU A 127 12.82 1.90 3.06
N ALA A 128 13.45 0.72 3.12
CA ALA A 128 14.31 0.31 4.22
C ALA A 128 15.55 1.21 4.34
N ILE A 129 16.23 1.51 3.23
CA ILE A 129 17.36 2.46 3.19
C ILE A 129 16.88 3.85 3.61
N GLY A 130 15.72 4.29 3.12
CA GLY A 130 15.10 5.56 3.50
C GLY A 130 14.80 5.65 4.99
N ALA A 131 14.47 4.53 5.64
CA ALA A 131 14.21 4.45 7.08
C ALA A 131 15.48 4.65 7.93
N LEU A 132 16.64 4.18 7.47
CA LEU A 132 17.92 4.37 8.16
C LEU A 132 18.50 5.77 7.99
N ARG A 133 18.13 6.47 6.90
CA ARG A 133 18.56 7.84 6.62
C ARG A 133 17.60 8.89 7.23
N ARG A 134 16.78 8.50 8.20
CA ARG A 134 15.74 9.35 8.82
C ARG A 134 16.31 10.45 9.68
#